data_AF-A0A1V4QUU2-F1
#
_entry.id   AF-A0A1V4QUU2-F1
#
_cell.length_a   1.000
_cell.length_b   1.000
_cell.length_c   1.000
_cell.angle_alpha   90.00
_cell.angle_beta   90.00
_cell.angle_gamma   90.00
#
_symmetry.space_group_name_H-M   'P 1'
#
loop_
_entity.id
_entity.type
_entity.pdbx_description
1 polymer ?
#
loop_
_entity_poly.entity_id
_entity_poly.type
_entity_poly.pdbx_seq_one_letter_code
_entity_poly.pdbx_strand_id
1 'polypeptide(L)' 'MFDSFPMPLAILIPAYNAAVSLPGVLGGVFRFVPPQDVLVVDDGSSDGTREAAERAGVHVVT' A
#
# COMPACT_ATOMS: atom_id res chain seq x y z
N MET A 1 0.81 -13.10 7.28
CA MET A 1 -0.15 -14.19 7.59
C MET A 1 -1.45 -13.51 8.00
N PHE A 2 -2.53 -13.76 7.27
CA PHE A 2 -3.76 -12.95 7.21
C PHE A 2 -4.76 -13.30 8.34
N ASP A 3 -4.34 -13.20 9.61
CA ASP A 3 -5.05 -13.86 10.73
C ASP A 3 -6.21 -13.06 11.40
N SER A 4 -6.67 -11.93 10.85
CA SER A 4 -7.70 -11.07 11.49
C SER A 4 -9.10 -11.05 10.84
N PHE A 5 -9.32 -11.77 9.75
CA PHE A 5 -10.65 -11.93 9.16
C PHE A 5 -10.98 -13.41 8.94
N PRO A 6 -12.26 -13.82 9.07
CA PRO A 6 -12.67 -15.20 8.85
C PRO A 6 -12.39 -15.70 7.42
N MET A 7 -12.03 -14.80 6.50
CA MET A 7 -11.33 -15.09 5.26
C MET A 7 -10.12 -14.17 5.09
N PRO A 8 -9.00 -14.65 4.52
CA PRO A 8 -7.85 -13.80 4.20
C PRO A 8 -8.27 -12.60 3.34
N LEU A 9 -7.87 -11.40 3.75
CA LEU A 9 -8.15 -10.14 3.06
C LEU A 9 -6.83 -9.54 2.58
N ALA A 10 -6.78 -9.14 1.31
CA ALA A 10 -5.68 -8.37 0.75
C ALA A 10 -6.22 -7.07 0.13
N ILE A 11 -5.52 -5.96 0.37
CA ILE A 11 -5.85 -4.65 -0.20
C ILE A 11 -4.86 -4.34 -1.31
N LEU A 12 -5.36 -4.18 -2.54
CA LEU A 12 -4.55 -3.75 -3.68
C LEU A 12 -4.78 -2.27 -3.97
N ILE A 13 -3.70 -1.50 -4.06
CA ILE A 13 -3.72 -0.07 -4.34
C ILE A 13 -2.88 0.22 -5.59
N PRO A 14 -3.51 0.44 -6.74
CA PRO A 14 -2.82 0.99 -7.91
C PRO A 14 -2.33 2.40 -7.62
N ALA A 15 -1.08 2.70 -7.98
CA ALA A 15 -0.47 4.01 -7.78
C ALA A 15 0.34 4.40 -9.02
N TYR A 16 0.13 5.62 -9.50
CA TYR A 16 0.94 6.26 -10.53
C TYR A 16 1.11 7.73 -10.17
N ASN A 17 2.34 8.17 -9.95
CA ASN A 17 2.69 9.52 -9.51
C ASN A 17 1.84 10.02 -8.32
N ALA A 18 1.81 9.20 -7.26
CA ALA A 18 1.03 9.40 -6.04
C ALA A 18 1.91 9.65 -4.80
N ALA A 19 3.17 10.06 -4.91
CA ALA A 19 4.08 10.20 -3.77
C ALA A 19 3.53 11.11 -2.66
N VAL A 20 2.75 12.14 -3.02
CA VAL A 20 2.14 13.08 -2.09
C VAL A 20 0.85 12.53 -1.45
N SER A 21 0.02 11.81 -2.20
CA SER A 21 -1.31 11.36 -1.76
C SER A 21 -1.29 9.97 -1.11
N LEU A 22 -0.41 9.08 -1.57
CA LEU A 22 -0.33 7.69 -1.14
C LEU A 22 -0.14 7.54 0.38
N PRO A 23 0.71 8.31 1.08
CA PRO A 23 0.84 8.19 2.54
C PRO A 23 -0.47 8.43 3.30
N GLY A 24 -1.31 9.36 2.82
CA GLY A 24 -2.62 9.63 3.41
C GLY A 24 -3.61 8.48 3.20
N VAL A 25 -3.61 7.88 2.00
CA VAL A 25 -4.42 6.69 1.69
C VAL A 25 -4.00 5.51 2.56
N LEU A 26 -2.69 5.23 2.63
CA LEU A 26 -2.14 4.15 3.43
C LEU A 26 -2.45 4.33 4.92
N GLY A 27 -2.28 5.54 5.46
CA GLY A 27 -2.66 5.85 6.85
C GLY A 27 -4.15 5.62 7.13
N GLY A 28 -5.02 5.85 6.15
CA GLY A 28 -6.44 5.54 6.24
C GLY A 28 -6.73 4.04 6.27
N VAL A 29 -6.06 3.27 5.40
CA VAL A 29 -6.19 1.80 5.25
C VAL A 29 -5.66 1.08 6.49
N PHE A 30 -4.54 1.54 7.06
CA PHE A 30 -3.90 0.91 8.22
C PHE A 30 -4.75 0.92 9.49
N ARG A 31 -5.84 1.70 9.52
CA ARG A 31 -6.83 1.65 10.61
C ARG A 31 -7.68 0.38 10.59
N PHE A 32 -7.68 -0.36 9.48
CA PHE A 32 -8.52 -1.54 9.28
C PHE A 32 -7.72 -2.83 9.09
N VAL A 33 -6.51 -2.74 8.52
CA VAL A 33 -5.64 -3.89 8.24
C VAL A 33 -4.17 -3.56 8.54
N PRO A 34 -3.33 -4.53 8.91
CA PRO A 34 -1.90 -4.30 9.05
C PRO A 34 -1.24 -4.05 7.67
N PRO A 35 -0.09 -3.33 7.60
CA PRO A 35 0.59 -3.01 6.34
C PRO A 35 0.95 -4.23 5.47
N GLN A 36 1.20 -5.37 6.10
CA GLN A 36 1.52 -6.65 5.46
C GLN A 36 0.36 -7.26 4.64
N ASP A 37 -0.87 -6.78 4.85
CA ASP A 37 -2.05 -7.19 4.07
C ASP A 37 -2.32 -6.21 2.90
N VAL A 38 -1.43 -5.23 2.68
CA VAL A 38 -1.53 -4.21 1.63
C VAL A 38 -0.44 -4.40 0.57
N LEU A 39 -0.86 -4.35 -0.68
CA LEU A 39 0.01 -4.40 -1.86
C LEU A 39 -0.20 -3.14 -2.70
N VAL A 40 0.87 -2.35 -2.87
CA VAL A 40 0.89 -1.24 -3.82
C VAL A 40 1.39 -1.74 -5.17
N VAL A 41 0.65 -1.41 -6.24
CA VAL A 41 1.06 -1.67 -7.62
C VAL A 41 1.47 -0.35 -8.23
N ASP A 42 2.77 -0.14 -8.40
CA ASP A 42 3.35 1.08 -8.95
C ASP A 42 3.51 0.95 -10.48
N ASP A 43 2.70 1.70 -11.24
CA ASP A 43 2.62 1.63 -12.71
C ASP A 43 3.66 2.55 -13.39
N GLY A 44 4.92 2.44 -12.98
CA GLY A 44 6.04 3.19 -13.55
C GLY A 44 6.09 4.67 -13.13
N SER A 45 5.84 4.96 -11.85
CA SER A 45 5.95 6.32 -11.31
C SER A 45 7.37 6.89 -11.39
N SER A 46 7.47 8.22 -11.44
CA SER A 46 8.74 8.95 -11.47
C SER A 46 8.87 10.03 -10.38
N ASP A 47 7.90 10.09 -9.46
CA ASP A 47 7.77 11.13 -8.44
C ASP A 47 8.15 10.70 -7.01
N GLY A 48 8.61 9.46 -6.83
CA GLY A 48 8.91 8.90 -5.51
C GLY A 48 7.78 8.04 -4.91
N THR A 49 6.78 7.64 -5.70
CA THR A 49 5.63 6.83 -5.24
C THR A 49 6.06 5.52 -4.58
N ARG A 50 7.00 4.79 -5.21
CA ARG A 50 7.54 3.53 -4.69
C ARG A 50 8.18 3.73 -3.32
N GLU A 51 9.03 4.73 -3.18
CA GLU A 51 9.74 5.05 -1.94
C GLU A 51 8.77 5.45 -0.83
N ALA A 52 7.70 6.18 -1.18
CA ALA A 52 6.63 6.53 -0.25
C ALA A 52 5.90 5.27 0.27
N ALA A 53 5.62 4.30 -0.61
CA ALA A 53 5.01 3.03 -0.25
C ALA A 53 5.94 2.19 0.64
N GLU A 54 7.19 1.98 0.22
CA GLU A 54 8.19 1.17 0.96
C GLU A 54 8.44 1.74 2.37
N ARG A 55 8.50 3.08 2.53
CA ARG A 55 8.61 3.73 3.84
C ARG A 55 7.41 3.49 4.76
N ALA A 56 6.25 3.21 4.20
CA ALA A 56 5.05 2.86 4.96
C ALA A 56 5.00 1.37 5.34
N GLY A 57 5.98 0.56 4.92
CA GLY A 57 6.09 -0.85 5.26
C GLY A 57 5.15 -1.78 4.49
N VAL A 58 4.63 -1.32 3.34
CA VAL A 58 3.80 -2.15 2.45
C VAL A 58 4.64 -2.82 1.37
N HIS A 59 4.14 -3.93 0.85
CA HIS A 59 4.75 -4.57 -0.32
C HIS A 59 4.46 -3.76 -1.58
N VAL A 60 5.45 -3.66 -2.48
CA VAL A 60 5.33 -2.94 -3.75
C VAL A 60 5.66 -3.88 -4.91
N VAL A 61 4.84 -3.86 -5.96
CA VAL A 61 5.10 -4.51 -7.25
C VAL A 61 5.11 -3.43 -8.33
N THR A 62 6.04 -3.55 -9.28
CA THR A 62 6.27 -2.63 -10.40
C THR A 62 6.13 -3.35 -11.73
#